data_AF-A0A7V2IBF0-F1
#
_entry.id   AF-A0A7V2IBF0-F1
#
_cell.length_a   1.000
_cell.length_b   1.000
_cell.length_c   1.000
_cell.angle_alpha   90.00
_cell.angle_beta   90.00
_cell.angle_gamma   90.00
#
_symmetry.space_group_name_H-M   'P 1'
#
loop_
_entity.id
_entity.type
_entity.pdbx_description
1 polymer ?
#
loop_
_entity_poly.entity_id
_entity_poly.type
_entity_poly.pdbx_seq_one_letter_code
_entity_poly.pdbx_strand_id
1 'polypeptide(L)'
;MVAGARPRPPSRAARAVPLVRSAGGAPGMRRWLASLRRGLLLAVVAGYSLFPLYFITVQSLKTPEEDVFGSPFYVLRPTFENYTELFAGAAARVRGFVIVPRVPFLLWVMNSALVLALTLALTLGSGVLAAWALGRLRPPGWRWWRRALFATYVVPHTILFIPLYQVVLALGLDDHHGALILLYAAMALPFVVWLLSAYFRHLPREIEEAALIEGASPVTAFLRIVLPMSRNVLVAAGLFTVGTVGNDFMLASVFLLDPDKQTVAAGLGVMDVSLEELVAVAGVNVAAVPVALACALFARTYVEGLTAAMVEGA
;
A
#
# COMPACT_ATOMS: atom_id res chain seq x y z
N MET A 1 89.24 -41.61 -25.11
CA MET A 1 88.40 -40.62 -24.39
C MET A 1 87.12 -40.44 -25.20
N VAL A 2 86.14 -41.34 -25.07
CA VAL A 2 85.00 -41.31 -24.11
C VAL A 2 84.08 -40.10 -24.31
N ALA A 3 82.98 -40.29 -25.04
CA ALA A 3 81.67 -39.69 -24.75
C ALA A 3 80.60 -40.40 -25.62
N GLY A 4 79.96 -41.43 -25.05
CA GLY A 4 78.87 -42.16 -25.68
C GLY A 4 77.52 -41.46 -25.51
N ALA A 5 76.73 -41.42 -26.58
CA ALA A 5 75.33 -41.01 -26.57
C ALA A 5 74.44 -42.06 -25.88
N ARG A 6 73.66 -41.66 -24.87
CA ARG A 6 72.53 -42.40 -24.28
C ARG A 6 71.50 -41.43 -23.62
N PRO A 7 70.24 -41.85 -23.43
CA PRO A 7 69.06 -41.16 -23.97
C PRO A 7 68.33 -40.22 -22.99
N ARG A 8 67.49 -39.34 -23.55
CA ARG A 8 66.54 -38.47 -22.83
C ARG A 8 65.57 -39.30 -21.97
N PRO A 9 65.35 -38.96 -20.69
CA PRO A 9 64.28 -39.57 -19.90
C PRO A 9 62.89 -39.10 -20.39
N PRO A 10 61.85 -39.92 -20.17
CA PRO A 10 60.60 -39.88 -20.95
C PRO A 10 59.75 -38.65 -20.65
N SER A 11 58.97 -38.29 -21.67
CA SER A 11 57.86 -37.34 -21.64
C SER A 11 57.05 -37.48 -20.34
N ARG A 12 56.91 -36.38 -19.60
CA ARG A 12 55.91 -36.27 -18.55
C ARG A 12 54.57 -36.64 -19.17
N ALA A 13 54.06 -37.79 -18.76
CA ALA A 13 52.74 -38.28 -19.09
C ALA A 13 51.73 -37.12 -19.01
N ALA A 14 50.92 -37.01 -20.05
CA ALA A 14 49.77 -36.12 -20.11
C ALA A 14 49.06 -36.17 -18.75
N ARG A 15 49.04 -35.02 -18.04
CA ARG A 15 48.13 -34.86 -16.91
C ARG A 15 46.74 -35.13 -17.46
N ALA A 16 46.15 -36.25 -17.04
CA ALA A 16 44.75 -36.51 -17.30
C ALA A 16 43.98 -35.28 -16.83
N VAL A 17 43.42 -34.54 -17.78
CA VAL A 17 42.38 -33.56 -17.49
C VAL A 17 41.33 -34.34 -16.72
N PRO A 18 40.97 -33.94 -15.48
CA PRO A 18 39.88 -34.61 -14.81
C PRO A 18 38.67 -34.36 -15.69
N LEU A 19 38.19 -35.43 -16.35
CA LEU A 19 36.88 -35.44 -16.97
C LEU A 19 35.95 -34.97 -15.87
N VAL A 20 35.41 -33.77 -16.03
CA VAL A 20 34.25 -33.31 -15.28
C VAL A 20 33.20 -34.38 -15.53
N ARG A 21 33.08 -35.32 -14.60
CA ARG A 21 31.96 -36.24 -14.56
C ARG A 21 30.76 -35.32 -14.40
N SER A 22 30.05 -35.10 -15.51
CA SER A 22 28.67 -34.66 -15.44
C SER A 22 27.94 -35.75 -14.67
N ALA A 23 27.89 -35.58 -13.35
CA ALA A 23 26.98 -36.31 -12.52
C ALA A 23 25.57 -35.89 -12.94
N GLY A 24 25.06 -36.56 -13.98
CA GLY A 24 23.64 -36.62 -14.33
C GLY A 24 22.87 -37.40 -13.27
N GLY A 25 23.07 -37.07 -12.00
CA GLY A 25 22.28 -37.57 -10.88
C GLY A 25 20.96 -36.84 -10.88
N ALA A 26 19.87 -37.59 -11.13
CA ALA A 26 18.50 -37.11 -11.25
C ALA A 26 18.19 -35.91 -10.34
N PRO A 27 18.10 -34.68 -10.87
CA PRO A 27 17.71 -33.51 -10.09
C PRO A 27 16.22 -33.54 -9.68
N GLY A 28 15.46 -34.56 -10.09
CA GLY A 28 14.01 -34.58 -10.10
C GLY A 28 13.37 -34.56 -8.72
N MET A 29 13.60 -35.56 -7.88
CA MET A 29 12.76 -35.80 -6.70
C MET A 29 12.91 -34.71 -5.62
N ARG A 30 14.14 -34.31 -5.26
CA ARG A 30 14.36 -33.24 -4.25
C ARG A 30 13.91 -31.86 -4.74
N ARG A 31 14.10 -31.55 -6.03
CA ARG A 31 13.61 -30.28 -6.61
C ARG A 31 12.09 -30.26 -6.74
N TRP A 32 11.49 -31.41 -7.06
CA TRP A 32 10.04 -31.60 -7.16
C TRP A 32 9.34 -31.53 -5.80
N LEU A 33 9.88 -32.18 -4.77
CA LEU A 33 9.42 -32.03 -3.38
C LEU A 33 9.55 -30.58 -2.90
N ALA A 34 10.64 -29.90 -3.25
CA ALA A 34 10.82 -28.48 -2.92
C ALA A 34 9.83 -27.57 -3.66
N SER A 35 9.49 -27.85 -4.92
CA SER A 35 8.45 -27.10 -5.65
C SER A 35 7.05 -27.38 -5.10
N LEU A 36 6.75 -28.61 -4.70
CA LEU A 36 5.47 -28.95 -4.05
C LEU A 36 5.32 -28.24 -2.71
N ARG A 37 6.35 -28.27 -1.86
CA ARG A 37 6.33 -27.55 -0.58
C ARG A 37 6.13 -26.06 -0.77
N ARG A 38 6.82 -25.45 -1.74
CA ARG A 38 6.63 -24.03 -2.08
C ARG A 38 5.22 -23.76 -2.61
N GLY A 39 4.71 -24.61 -3.50
CA GLY A 39 3.35 -24.49 -4.04
C GLY A 39 2.30 -24.59 -2.94
N LEU A 40 2.43 -25.54 -2.03
CA LEU A 40 1.54 -25.69 -0.87
C LEU A 40 1.60 -24.46 0.04
N LEU A 41 2.79 -23.96 0.35
CA LEU A 41 2.96 -22.76 1.18
C LEU A 41 2.32 -21.54 0.52
N LEU A 42 2.53 -21.34 -0.79
CA LEU A 42 1.90 -20.25 -1.54
C LEU A 42 0.37 -20.40 -1.58
N ALA A 43 -0.15 -21.63 -1.73
CA ALA A 43 -1.58 -21.89 -1.72
C ALA A 43 -2.21 -21.61 -0.35
N VAL A 44 -1.54 -21.98 0.75
CA VAL A 44 -1.99 -21.66 2.11
C VAL A 44 -2.00 -20.16 2.36
N VAL A 45 -0.94 -19.45 1.96
CA VAL A 45 -0.87 -17.98 2.09
C VAL A 45 -1.95 -17.31 1.24
N ALA A 46 -2.16 -17.76 0.01
CA ALA A 46 -3.21 -17.24 -0.87
C ALA A 46 -4.60 -17.49 -0.28
N GLY A 47 -4.85 -18.70 0.21
CA GLY A 47 -6.12 -19.06 0.88
C GLY A 47 -6.38 -18.20 2.11
N TYR A 48 -5.38 -18.03 2.99
CA TYR A 48 -5.47 -17.14 4.14
C TYR A 48 -5.74 -15.69 3.75
N SER A 49 -5.06 -15.19 2.70
CA SER A 49 -5.20 -13.80 2.25
C SER A 49 -6.55 -13.52 1.58
N LEU A 50 -7.12 -14.51 0.89
CA LEU A 50 -8.41 -14.39 0.21
C LEU A 50 -9.61 -14.69 1.12
N PHE A 51 -9.37 -15.37 2.25
CA PHE A 51 -10.43 -15.75 3.17
C PHE A 51 -11.29 -14.56 3.66
N PRO A 52 -10.73 -13.41 4.08
CA PRO A 52 -11.55 -12.27 4.50
C PRO A 52 -12.44 -11.71 3.38
N LEU A 53 -11.93 -11.69 2.13
CA LEU A 53 -12.70 -11.25 0.95
C LEU A 53 -13.84 -12.22 0.63
N TYR A 54 -13.57 -13.52 0.74
CA TYR A 54 -14.60 -14.55 0.63
C TYR A 54 -15.65 -14.40 1.73
N PHE A 55 -15.21 -14.29 2.98
CA PHE A 55 -16.08 -14.22 4.13
C PHE A 55 -17.02 -13.01 4.04
N ILE A 56 -16.49 -11.82 3.76
CA ILE A 56 -17.32 -10.62 3.65
C ILE A 56 -18.29 -10.67 2.47
N THR A 57 -17.87 -11.30 1.35
CA THR A 57 -18.76 -11.53 0.20
C THR A 57 -19.93 -12.44 0.59
N VAL A 58 -19.66 -13.55 1.30
CA VAL A 58 -20.71 -14.46 1.77
C VAL A 58 -21.67 -13.75 2.74
N GLN A 59 -21.14 -13.02 3.72
CA GLN A 59 -21.96 -12.31 4.72
C GLN A 59 -22.84 -11.23 4.08
N SER A 60 -22.32 -10.50 3.09
CA SER A 60 -23.08 -9.45 2.38
C SER A 60 -24.33 -9.95 1.64
N LEU A 61 -24.39 -11.24 1.33
CA LEU A 61 -25.48 -11.87 0.58
C LEU A 61 -26.52 -12.56 1.49
N LYS A 62 -26.35 -12.51 2.81
CA LYS A 62 -27.27 -13.16 3.75
C LYS A 62 -28.52 -12.33 4.02
N THR A 63 -29.58 -13.03 4.41
CA THR A 63 -30.75 -12.45 5.08
C THR A 63 -30.45 -12.28 6.58
N PRO A 64 -31.17 -11.39 7.30
CA PRO A 64 -31.03 -11.26 8.75
C PRO A 64 -31.25 -12.59 9.52
N GLU A 65 -32.16 -13.44 9.03
CA GLU A 65 -32.40 -14.76 9.64
C GLU A 65 -31.22 -15.71 9.45
N GLU A 66 -30.62 -15.76 8.25
CA GLU A 66 -29.44 -16.59 7.97
C GLU A 66 -28.17 -16.08 8.64
N ASP A 67 -28.09 -14.78 8.93
CA ASP A 67 -26.97 -14.21 9.67
C ASP A 67 -26.97 -14.64 11.13
N VAL A 68 -28.14 -14.58 11.79
CA VAL A 68 -28.29 -14.94 13.21
C VAL A 68 -28.29 -16.44 13.44
N PHE A 69 -28.97 -17.23 12.59
CA PHE A 69 -29.20 -18.66 12.84
C PHE A 69 -28.48 -19.59 11.86
N GLY A 70 -27.89 -19.05 10.79
CA GLY A 70 -27.24 -19.83 9.74
C GLY A 70 -25.74 -20.10 9.99
N SER A 71 -25.09 -20.68 8.98
CA SER A 71 -23.65 -20.91 9.01
C SER A 71 -22.89 -19.61 8.73
N PRO A 72 -21.78 -19.33 9.42
CA PRO A 72 -20.93 -18.18 9.11
C PRO A 72 -20.15 -18.34 7.80
N PHE A 73 -20.02 -19.56 7.27
CA PHE A 73 -19.13 -19.83 6.13
C PHE A 73 -19.83 -19.90 4.78
N TYR A 74 -21.16 -20.05 4.73
CA TYR A 74 -21.90 -20.14 3.47
C TYR A 74 -23.29 -19.54 3.62
N VAL A 75 -23.86 -19.13 2.48
CA VAL A 75 -25.22 -18.59 2.36
C VAL A 75 -26.09 -19.62 1.62
N LEU A 76 -27.28 -19.89 2.11
CA LEU A 76 -28.19 -20.86 1.48
C LEU A 76 -29.15 -20.16 0.52
N ARG A 77 -29.63 -18.97 0.89
CA ARG A 77 -30.54 -18.16 0.09
C ARG A 77 -29.89 -16.79 -0.17
N PRO A 78 -28.99 -16.68 -1.16
CA PRO A 78 -28.34 -15.42 -1.46
C PRO A 78 -29.37 -14.37 -1.88
N THR A 79 -29.29 -13.20 -1.25
CA THR A 79 -30.14 -12.04 -1.51
C THR A 79 -29.28 -10.81 -1.83
N PHE A 80 -29.81 -9.93 -2.66
CA PHE A 80 -29.21 -8.62 -2.96
C PHE A 80 -29.92 -7.47 -2.24
N GLU A 81 -30.82 -7.77 -1.30
CA GLU A 81 -31.60 -6.77 -0.57
C GLU A 81 -30.68 -5.76 0.13
N ASN A 82 -29.63 -6.20 0.81
CA ASN A 82 -28.64 -5.33 1.46
C ASN A 82 -27.99 -4.33 0.49
N TYR A 83 -27.72 -4.77 -0.75
CA TYR A 83 -27.17 -3.90 -1.80
C TYR A 83 -28.22 -2.93 -2.33
N THR A 84 -29.45 -3.41 -2.54
CA THR A 84 -30.54 -2.51 -2.93
C THR A 84 -30.78 -1.46 -1.85
N GLU A 85 -30.70 -1.82 -0.58
CA GLU A 85 -30.88 -0.89 0.53
C GLU A 85 -29.77 0.15 0.59
N LEU A 86 -28.52 -0.28 0.42
CA LEU A 86 -27.31 0.55 0.36
C LEU A 86 -27.39 1.60 -0.77
N PHE A 87 -27.84 1.20 -1.96
CA PHE A 87 -27.86 2.07 -3.15
C PHE A 87 -29.17 2.84 -3.35
N ALA A 88 -30.26 2.44 -2.69
CA ALA A 88 -31.56 3.03 -2.99
C ALA A 88 -31.72 4.50 -2.52
N GLY A 89 -30.74 5.06 -1.80
CA GLY A 89 -30.56 6.51 -1.62
C GLY A 89 -31.70 7.27 -0.90
N ALA A 90 -31.41 8.55 -0.64
CA ALA A 90 -32.18 9.73 -0.17
C ALA A 90 -33.41 9.63 0.76
N ALA A 91 -34.20 8.56 0.75
CA ALA A 91 -35.41 8.45 1.55
C ALA A 91 -35.15 7.64 2.82
N ALA A 92 -35.43 8.24 3.98
CA ALA A 92 -35.60 7.48 5.21
C ALA A 92 -36.72 6.45 4.99
N ARG A 93 -36.49 5.20 5.41
CA ARG A 93 -37.45 4.11 5.23
C ARG A 93 -38.08 3.73 6.56
N VAL A 94 -39.24 3.10 6.48
CA VAL A 94 -39.90 2.55 7.67
C VAL A 94 -39.81 1.04 7.60
N ARG A 95 -39.12 0.42 8.57
CA ARG A 95 -39.06 -1.02 8.77
C ARG A 95 -39.95 -1.37 9.97
N GLY A 96 -41.19 -1.74 9.71
CA GLY A 96 -42.20 -1.94 10.76
C GLY A 96 -42.57 -0.62 11.44
N PHE A 97 -42.13 -0.43 12.69
CA PHE A 97 -42.34 0.80 13.46
C PHE A 97 -41.07 1.66 13.61
N VAL A 98 -39.96 1.28 12.97
CA VAL A 98 -38.65 1.94 13.08
C VAL A 98 -38.33 2.73 11.82
N ILE A 99 -37.89 3.98 11.97
CA ILE A 99 -37.39 4.81 10.87
C ILE A 99 -35.90 4.49 10.68
N VAL A 100 -35.55 3.91 9.53
CA VAL A 100 -34.17 3.67 9.10
C VAL A 100 -33.67 4.93 8.39
N PRO A 101 -32.58 5.56 8.88
CA PRO A 101 -32.03 6.75 8.27
C PRO A 101 -31.54 6.48 6.83
N ARG A 102 -31.39 7.55 6.05
CA ARG A 102 -30.86 7.44 4.69
C ARG A 102 -29.38 7.00 4.76
N VAL A 103 -28.94 6.19 3.80
CA VAL A 103 -27.53 5.85 3.62
C VAL A 103 -26.98 6.60 2.39
N PRO A 104 -26.23 7.71 2.55
CA PRO A 104 -25.66 8.47 1.44
C PRO A 104 -24.38 7.81 0.88
N PHE A 105 -24.42 6.51 0.60
CA PHE A 105 -23.23 5.71 0.24
C PHE A 105 -22.48 6.24 -0.99
N LEU A 106 -23.19 6.68 -2.03
CA LEU A 106 -22.56 7.23 -3.23
C LEU A 106 -21.81 8.54 -2.94
N LEU A 107 -22.36 9.40 -2.08
CA LEU A 107 -21.67 10.59 -1.61
C LEU A 107 -20.43 10.21 -0.81
N TRP A 108 -20.53 9.21 0.08
CA TRP A 108 -19.36 8.70 0.81
C TRP A 108 -18.25 8.21 -0.11
N VAL A 109 -18.59 7.49 -1.19
CA VAL A 109 -17.62 7.04 -2.21
C VAL A 109 -16.96 8.24 -2.89
N MET A 110 -17.74 9.26 -3.26
CA MET A 110 -17.22 10.49 -3.88
C MET A 110 -16.31 11.27 -2.92
N ASN A 111 -16.73 11.45 -1.67
CA ASN A 111 -15.95 12.12 -0.62
C ASN A 111 -14.63 11.37 -0.37
N SER A 112 -14.68 10.04 -0.30
CA SER A 112 -13.50 9.20 -0.12
C SER A 112 -12.54 9.31 -1.30
N ALA A 113 -13.05 9.29 -2.54
CA ALA A 113 -12.25 9.47 -3.73
C ALA A 113 -11.61 10.86 -3.79
N LEU A 114 -12.35 11.91 -3.40
CA LEU A 114 -11.86 13.28 -3.32
C LEU A 114 -10.75 13.42 -2.28
N VAL A 115 -11.00 12.98 -1.06
CA VAL A 115 -10.02 13.03 0.04
C VAL A 115 -8.78 12.24 -0.36
N LEU A 116 -8.95 11.02 -0.88
CA LEU A 116 -7.85 10.18 -1.34
C LEU A 116 -7.02 10.85 -2.43
N ALA A 117 -7.65 11.37 -3.49
CA ALA A 117 -6.94 11.97 -4.61
C ALA A 117 -6.15 13.22 -4.19
N LEU A 118 -6.76 14.09 -3.38
CA LEU A 118 -6.13 15.32 -2.92
C LEU A 118 -5.03 15.06 -1.89
N THR A 119 -5.24 14.13 -0.96
CA THR A 119 -4.18 13.70 -0.03
C THR A 119 -3.02 13.08 -0.79
N LEU A 120 -3.29 12.22 -1.77
CA LEU A 120 -2.24 11.58 -2.59
C LEU A 120 -1.43 12.63 -3.35
N ALA A 121 -2.09 13.57 -4.01
CA ALA A 121 -1.44 14.65 -4.74
C ALA A 121 -0.58 15.53 -3.81
N LEU A 122 -1.13 15.94 -2.65
CA LEU A 122 -0.43 16.76 -1.67
C LEU A 122 0.78 16.03 -1.08
N THR A 123 0.60 14.77 -0.70
CA THR A 123 1.65 13.94 -0.07
C THR A 123 2.77 13.63 -1.03
N LEU A 124 2.45 13.19 -2.26
CA LEU A 124 3.49 12.90 -3.26
C LEU A 124 4.16 14.19 -3.75
N GLY A 125 3.39 15.24 -4.01
CA GLY A 125 3.93 16.53 -4.48
C GLY A 125 4.93 17.13 -3.49
N SER A 126 4.53 17.28 -2.23
CA SER A 126 5.43 17.80 -1.19
C SER A 126 6.50 16.79 -0.75
N GLY A 127 6.15 15.49 -0.71
CA GLY A 127 7.06 14.42 -0.32
C GLY A 127 8.21 14.21 -1.28
N VAL A 128 7.97 14.29 -2.59
CA VAL A 128 9.02 14.23 -3.63
C VAL A 128 10.02 15.38 -3.49
N LEU A 129 9.53 16.60 -3.28
CA LEU A 129 10.38 17.78 -3.11
C LEU A 129 11.23 17.69 -1.83
N ALA A 130 10.61 17.34 -0.71
CA ALA A 130 11.31 17.17 0.57
C ALA A 130 12.31 16.00 0.51
N ALA A 131 11.95 14.90 -0.13
CA ALA A 131 12.85 13.77 -0.33
C ALA A 131 14.03 14.12 -1.23
N TRP A 132 13.81 14.90 -2.29
CA TRP A 132 14.90 15.37 -3.16
C TRP A 132 15.88 16.25 -2.39
N ALA A 133 15.37 17.19 -1.58
CA ALA A 133 16.21 18.01 -0.72
C ALA A 133 17.03 17.16 0.29
N LEU A 134 16.39 16.23 1.00
CA LEU A 134 17.07 15.38 1.99
C LEU A 134 18.03 14.36 1.36
N GLY A 135 17.69 13.82 0.18
CA GLY A 135 18.46 12.78 -0.49
C GLY A 135 19.63 13.33 -1.32
N ARG A 136 19.40 14.43 -2.05
CA ARG A 136 20.38 15.02 -2.98
C ARG A 136 21.10 16.23 -2.40
N LEU A 137 20.37 17.24 -1.93
CA LEU A 137 20.95 18.50 -1.46
C LEU A 137 21.62 18.39 -0.09
N ARG A 138 21.13 17.47 0.77
CA ARG A 138 21.67 17.18 2.10
C ARG A 138 21.87 18.46 2.95
N PRO A 139 20.78 19.20 3.23
CA PRO A 139 20.86 20.44 4.01
C PRO A 139 21.49 20.20 5.39
N PRO A 140 21.96 21.27 6.06
CA PRO A 140 22.50 21.17 7.42
C PRO A 140 21.55 20.39 8.34
N GLY A 141 22.06 19.38 9.02
CA GLY A 141 21.24 18.53 9.90
C GLY A 141 20.38 17.47 9.21
N TRP A 142 20.57 17.16 7.92
CA TRP A 142 19.78 16.15 7.18
C TRP A 142 19.62 14.79 7.89
N ARG A 143 20.64 14.34 8.63
CA ARG A 143 20.59 13.10 9.43
C ARG A 143 19.64 13.20 10.62
N TRP A 144 19.49 14.40 11.19
CA TRP A 144 18.56 14.66 12.28
C TRP A 144 17.14 14.71 11.73
N TRP A 145 16.89 15.47 10.66
CA TRP A 145 15.58 15.54 10.00
C TRP A 145 15.05 14.16 9.64
N ARG A 146 15.89 13.30 9.05
CA ARG A 146 15.50 11.92 8.72
C ARG A 146 15.14 11.06 9.94
N ARG A 147 15.77 11.31 11.10
CA ARG A 147 15.41 10.63 12.36
C ARG A 147 14.13 11.22 12.96
N ALA A 148 13.95 12.52 12.88
CA ALA A 148 12.74 13.21 13.35
C ALA A 148 11.48 12.72 12.62
N LEU A 149 11.57 12.42 11.31
CA LEU A 149 10.46 11.84 10.55
C LEU A 149 9.98 10.48 11.09
N PHE A 150 10.85 9.69 11.73
CA PHE A 150 10.40 8.45 12.38
C PHE A 150 9.87 8.68 13.79
N ALA A 151 10.39 9.69 14.48
CA ALA A 151 9.92 10.03 15.82
C ALA A 151 8.43 10.41 15.82
N THR A 152 7.88 10.92 14.70
CA THR A 152 6.45 11.21 14.59
C THR A 152 5.57 9.96 14.66
N TYR A 153 6.06 8.79 14.25
CA TYR A 153 5.30 7.52 14.33
C TYR A 153 5.31 6.88 15.72
N VAL A 154 6.13 7.40 16.66
CA VAL A 154 6.11 6.94 18.05
C VAL A 154 4.86 7.45 18.77
N VAL A 155 4.32 8.58 18.33
CA VAL A 155 3.14 9.19 18.96
C VAL A 155 1.88 8.53 18.39
N PRO A 156 1.05 7.91 19.24
CA PRO A 156 -0.22 7.35 18.79
C PRO A 156 -1.17 8.48 18.38
N HIS A 157 -1.74 8.37 17.17
CA HIS A 157 -2.58 9.40 16.58
C HIS A 157 -3.85 9.71 17.40
N THR A 158 -4.35 8.75 18.18
CA THR A 158 -5.52 8.91 19.05
C THR A 158 -5.33 9.97 20.13
N ILE A 159 -4.11 10.13 20.66
CA ILE A 159 -3.81 11.18 21.66
C ILE A 159 -3.76 12.57 21.01
N LEU A 160 -3.54 12.63 19.70
CA LEU A 160 -3.45 13.88 18.95
C LEU A 160 -4.83 14.47 18.58
N PHE A 161 -5.94 13.83 18.93
CA PHE A 161 -7.27 14.31 18.50
C PHE A 161 -7.59 15.70 19.02
N ILE A 162 -7.40 15.96 20.32
CA ILE A 162 -7.64 17.28 20.92
C ILE A 162 -6.75 18.36 20.27
N PRO A 163 -5.41 18.21 20.19
CA PRO A 163 -4.57 19.26 19.60
C PRO A 163 -4.81 19.42 18.09
N LEU A 164 -5.08 18.35 17.34
CA LEU A 164 -5.42 18.46 15.91
C LEU A 164 -6.77 19.14 15.70
N TYR A 165 -7.74 18.91 16.59
CA TYR A 165 -9.03 19.60 16.57
C TYR A 165 -8.87 21.11 16.78
N GLN A 166 -8.00 21.53 17.70
CA GLN A 166 -7.67 22.95 17.89
C GLN A 166 -7.04 23.56 16.63
N VAL A 167 -6.16 22.84 15.94
CA VAL A 167 -5.56 23.30 14.68
C VAL A 167 -6.62 23.43 13.58
N VAL A 168 -7.51 22.45 13.44
CA VAL A 168 -8.59 22.47 12.44
C VAL A 168 -9.54 23.64 12.68
N LEU A 169 -9.92 23.90 13.93
CA LEU A 169 -10.72 25.07 14.30
C LEU A 169 -10.00 26.39 13.99
N ALA A 170 -8.70 26.49 14.31
CA ALA A 170 -7.92 27.68 14.01
C ALA A 170 -7.80 27.95 12.49
N LEU A 171 -7.87 26.90 11.67
CA LEU A 171 -7.87 27.00 10.21
C LEU A 171 -9.27 27.21 9.61
N GLY A 172 -10.34 27.14 10.40
CA GLY A 172 -11.73 27.22 9.91
C GLY A 172 -12.10 26.05 8.99
N LEU A 173 -11.55 24.86 9.27
CA LEU A 173 -11.78 23.63 8.50
C LEU A 173 -12.66 22.62 9.24
N ASP A 174 -13.45 23.07 10.21
CA ASP A 174 -14.40 22.22 10.91
C ASP A 174 -15.45 21.65 9.95
N ASP A 175 -15.75 20.36 10.12
CA ASP A 175 -16.72 19.64 9.29
C ASP A 175 -16.46 19.82 7.77
N HIS A 176 -15.18 19.79 7.39
CA HIS A 176 -14.74 20.02 6.02
C HIS A 176 -13.66 19.01 5.58
N HIS A 177 -13.77 18.49 4.35
CA HIS A 177 -12.82 17.52 3.79
C HIS A 177 -11.36 18.00 3.82
N GLY A 178 -11.15 19.32 3.75
CA GLY A 178 -9.84 19.96 3.85
C GLY A 178 -9.08 19.60 5.14
N ALA A 179 -9.79 19.43 6.26
CA ALA A 179 -9.17 18.96 7.50
C ALA A 179 -8.55 17.58 7.30
N LEU A 180 -9.31 16.61 6.80
CA LEU A 180 -8.81 15.26 6.54
C LEU A 180 -7.68 15.24 5.53
N ILE A 181 -7.78 16.03 4.46
CA ILE A 181 -6.75 16.09 3.43
C ILE A 181 -5.39 16.49 4.04
N LEU A 182 -5.38 17.54 4.86
CA LEU A 182 -4.18 18.04 5.52
C LEU A 182 -3.67 17.07 6.58
N LEU A 183 -4.56 16.53 7.42
CA LEU A 183 -4.19 15.61 8.48
C LEU A 183 -3.61 14.32 7.91
N TYR A 184 -4.27 13.67 6.96
CA TYR A 184 -3.74 12.46 6.34
C TYR A 184 -2.45 12.71 5.57
N ALA A 185 -2.30 13.86 4.91
CA ALA A 185 -1.03 14.20 4.28
C ALA A 185 0.10 14.33 5.31
N ALA A 186 -0.15 15.02 6.43
CA ALA A 186 0.82 15.15 7.52
C ALA A 186 1.20 13.78 8.13
N MET A 187 0.26 12.82 8.18
CA MET A 187 0.49 11.47 8.69
C MET A 187 1.29 10.60 7.70
N ALA A 188 1.03 10.73 6.40
CA ALA A 188 1.67 9.92 5.36
C ALA A 188 3.05 10.46 4.96
N LEU A 189 3.24 11.77 5.04
CA LEU A 189 4.45 12.47 4.60
C LEU A 189 5.74 11.92 5.19
N PRO A 190 5.87 11.62 6.50
CA PRO A 190 7.14 11.20 7.06
C PRO A 190 7.66 9.89 6.46
N PHE A 191 6.77 8.92 6.26
CA PHE A 191 7.12 7.68 5.56
C PHE A 191 7.47 7.92 4.09
N VAL A 192 6.67 8.71 3.37
CA VAL A 192 6.89 9.01 1.95
C VAL A 192 8.23 9.71 1.72
N VAL A 193 8.53 10.73 2.52
CA VAL A 193 9.80 11.47 2.47
C VAL A 193 10.97 10.56 2.81
N TRP A 194 10.82 9.73 3.85
CA TRP A 194 11.85 8.77 4.23
C TRP A 194 12.14 7.79 3.10
N LEU A 195 11.12 7.14 2.55
CA LEU A 195 11.22 6.12 1.51
C LEU A 195 11.87 6.68 0.24
N LEU A 196 11.36 7.82 -0.26
CA LEU A 196 11.90 8.47 -1.46
C LEU A 196 13.31 9.01 -1.24
N SER A 197 13.61 9.59 -0.07
CA SER A 197 14.97 10.08 0.24
C SER A 197 15.98 8.94 0.38
N ALA A 198 15.54 7.75 0.81
CA ALA A 198 16.37 6.57 0.81
C ALA A 198 16.74 6.18 -0.61
N TYR A 199 15.76 6.10 -1.52
CA TYR A 199 15.99 5.78 -2.92
C TYR A 199 16.86 6.81 -3.65
N PHE A 200 16.53 8.11 -3.56
CA PHE A 200 17.28 9.17 -4.23
C PHE A 200 18.76 9.26 -3.79
N ARG A 201 19.14 8.73 -2.62
CA ARG A 201 20.56 8.73 -2.21
C ARG A 201 21.40 7.72 -2.97
N HIS A 202 20.80 6.64 -3.48
CA HIS A 202 21.51 5.54 -4.12
C HIS A 202 21.55 5.65 -5.62
N LEU A 203 20.64 6.43 -6.20
CA LEU A 203 20.71 6.77 -7.62
C LEU A 203 22.10 7.36 -7.96
N PRO A 204 22.80 6.82 -8.98
CA PRO A 204 24.11 7.31 -9.40
C PRO A 204 24.04 8.82 -9.69
N ARG A 205 25.02 9.59 -9.19
CA ARG A 205 25.07 11.05 -9.40
C ARG A 205 25.48 11.39 -10.82
N GLU A 206 26.23 10.49 -11.44
CA GLU A 206 26.77 10.59 -12.78
C GLU A 206 25.66 10.78 -13.82
N ILE A 207 24.47 10.24 -13.57
CA ILE A 207 23.29 10.39 -14.44
C ILE A 207 22.80 11.85 -14.44
N GLU A 208 22.77 12.49 -13.26
CA GLU A 208 22.38 13.90 -13.15
C GLU A 208 23.48 14.81 -13.68
N GLU A 209 24.75 14.51 -13.37
CA GLU A 209 25.91 15.27 -13.83
C GLU A 209 26.05 15.25 -15.36
N ALA A 210 25.78 14.12 -16.02
CA ALA A 210 25.74 14.03 -17.48
C ALA A 210 24.69 14.98 -18.09
N ALA A 211 23.49 15.03 -17.51
CA ALA A 211 22.44 15.93 -17.97
C ALA A 211 22.80 17.41 -17.76
N LEU A 212 23.47 17.74 -16.65
CA LEU A 212 23.96 19.09 -16.40
C LEU A 212 25.05 19.50 -17.42
N ILE A 213 25.94 18.57 -17.81
CA ILE A 213 26.95 18.80 -18.86
C ILE A 213 26.28 19.04 -20.21
N GLU A 214 25.15 18.38 -20.50
CA GLU A 214 24.32 18.63 -21.69
C GLU A 214 23.51 19.95 -21.61
N GLY A 215 23.67 20.73 -20.55
CA GLY A 215 23.02 22.04 -20.40
C GLY A 215 21.63 22.00 -19.76
N ALA A 216 21.21 20.85 -19.20
CA ALA A 216 19.97 20.79 -18.43
C ALA A 216 20.11 21.55 -17.10
N SER A 217 19.02 22.19 -16.64
CA SER A 217 18.97 22.72 -15.27
C SER A 217 18.83 21.57 -14.24
N PRO A 218 19.23 21.76 -12.96
CA PRO A 218 19.03 20.74 -11.92
C PRO A 218 17.58 20.28 -11.77
N VAL A 219 16.63 21.20 -11.91
CA VAL A 219 15.19 20.90 -11.85
C VAL A 219 14.78 20.08 -13.08
N THR A 220 15.29 20.43 -14.26
CA THR A 220 15.03 19.68 -15.50
C THR A 220 15.59 18.26 -15.41
N ALA A 221 16.82 18.10 -14.94
CA ALA A 221 17.45 16.80 -14.73
C ALA A 221 16.64 15.95 -13.74
N PHE A 222 16.19 16.56 -12.64
CA PHE A 222 15.33 15.88 -11.67
C PHE A 222 14.00 15.42 -12.29
N LEU A 223 13.24 16.33 -12.92
CA LEU A 223 11.90 16.03 -13.42
C LEU A 223 11.90 15.06 -14.61
N ARG A 224 12.91 15.12 -15.48
CA ARG A 224 12.95 14.31 -16.72
C ARG A 224 13.72 13.00 -16.58
N ILE A 225 14.58 12.87 -15.57
CA ILE A 225 15.44 11.68 -15.42
C ILE A 225 15.19 11.01 -14.07
N VAL A 226 15.44 11.71 -12.97
CA VAL A 226 15.37 11.14 -11.62
C VAL A 226 13.94 10.70 -11.28
N LEU A 227 12.96 11.56 -11.53
CA LEU A 227 11.57 11.31 -11.17
C LEU A 227 10.97 10.11 -11.95
N PRO A 228 11.14 9.99 -13.28
CA PRO A 228 10.70 8.81 -14.03
C PRO A 228 11.40 7.51 -13.60
N MET A 229 12.71 7.56 -13.31
CA MET A 229 13.43 6.39 -12.78
C MET A 229 12.87 5.92 -11.43
N SER A 230 12.29 6.85 -10.67
CA SER A 230 11.72 6.59 -9.35
C SER A 230 10.28 6.08 -9.37
N ARG A 231 9.72 5.77 -10.55
CA ARG A 231 8.32 5.34 -10.74
C ARG A 231 7.89 4.24 -9.77
N ASN A 232 8.74 3.22 -9.57
CA ASN A 232 8.38 2.09 -8.73
C ASN A 232 8.28 2.49 -7.24
N VAL A 233 9.19 3.34 -6.78
CA VAL A 233 9.17 3.86 -5.40
C VAL A 233 8.04 4.87 -5.19
N LEU A 234 7.70 5.66 -6.22
CA LEU A 234 6.52 6.54 -6.19
C LEU A 234 5.22 5.75 -6.06
N VAL A 235 5.09 4.62 -6.76
CA VAL A 235 3.94 3.71 -6.60
C VAL A 235 3.91 3.12 -5.18
N ALA A 236 5.07 2.75 -4.62
CA ALA A 236 5.16 2.27 -3.24
C ALA A 236 4.70 3.32 -2.21
N ALA A 237 5.19 4.56 -2.34
CA ALA A 237 4.77 5.70 -1.53
C ALA A 237 3.27 6.01 -1.70
N GLY A 238 2.77 5.94 -2.92
CA GLY A 238 1.36 6.19 -3.24
C GLY A 238 0.44 5.15 -2.60
N LEU A 239 0.75 3.87 -2.72
CA LEU A 239 -0.04 2.80 -2.11
C LEU A 239 -0.04 2.85 -0.57
N PHE A 240 1.08 3.25 0.05
CA PHE A 240 1.10 3.51 1.48
C PHE A 240 0.14 4.64 1.87
N THR A 241 0.11 5.72 1.08
CA THR A 241 -0.81 6.85 1.30
C THR A 241 -2.27 6.41 1.11
N VAL A 242 -2.55 5.58 0.09
CA VAL A 242 -3.88 5.00 -0.13
C VAL A 242 -4.33 4.16 1.06
N GLY A 243 -3.45 3.32 1.60
CA GLY A 243 -3.76 2.52 2.80
C GLY A 243 -4.03 3.39 4.03
N THR A 244 -3.29 4.50 4.18
CA THR A 244 -3.47 5.44 5.30
C THR A 244 -4.84 6.12 5.24
N VAL A 245 -5.25 6.61 4.07
CA VAL A 245 -6.53 7.31 3.90
C VAL A 245 -7.71 6.34 3.89
N GLY A 246 -7.57 5.20 3.20
CA GLY A 246 -8.68 4.27 2.96
C GLY A 246 -9.09 3.46 4.20
N ASN A 247 -8.24 3.35 5.21
CA ASN A 247 -8.51 2.59 6.43
C ASN A 247 -9.01 3.47 7.58
N ASP A 248 -8.85 4.79 7.51
CA ASP A 248 -9.09 5.64 8.67
C ASP A 248 -10.58 5.96 8.86
N PHE A 249 -11.14 5.32 9.88
CA PHE A 249 -12.46 5.60 10.43
C PHE A 249 -12.41 6.69 11.53
N MET A 250 -11.39 6.67 12.39
CA MET A 250 -11.44 7.43 13.64
C MET A 250 -11.27 8.95 13.44
N LEU A 251 -10.33 9.41 12.59
CA LEU A 251 -10.22 10.84 12.30
C LEU A 251 -11.43 11.28 11.47
N ALA A 252 -11.80 10.51 10.44
CA ALA A 252 -12.94 10.85 9.61
C ALA A 252 -14.24 11.03 10.42
N SER A 253 -14.53 10.16 11.39
CA SER A 253 -15.73 10.26 12.24
C SER A 253 -15.70 11.42 13.24
N VAL A 254 -14.51 11.86 13.69
CA VAL A 254 -14.37 12.99 14.63
C VAL A 254 -14.43 14.34 13.92
N PHE A 255 -13.89 14.41 12.69
CA PHE A 255 -13.74 15.68 11.97
C PHE A 255 -14.84 15.96 10.95
N LEU A 256 -15.60 14.95 10.52
CA LEU A 256 -16.75 15.08 9.61
C LEU A 256 -18.03 14.67 10.35
N LEU A 257 -18.74 15.67 10.86
CA LEU A 257 -19.94 15.52 11.68
C LEU A 257 -21.19 15.39 10.80
N ASP A 258 -21.23 16.09 9.67
CA ASP A 258 -22.33 15.97 8.71
C ASP A 258 -22.27 14.59 8.02
N PRO A 259 -23.32 13.75 8.14
CA PRO A 259 -23.38 12.44 7.49
C PRO A 259 -23.13 12.50 5.98
N ASP A 260 -23.44 13.60 5.31
CA ASP A 260 -23.28 13.74 3.86
C ASP A 260 -21.83 14.03 3.45
N LYS A 261 -21.01 14.48 4.40
CA LYS A 261 -19.58 14.76 4.19
C LYS A 261 -18.69 13.58 4.53
N GLN A 262 -19.20 12.59 5.26
CA GLN A 262 -18.40 11.45 5.71
C GLN A 262 -17.76 10.67 4.54
N THR A 263 -16.62 10.03 4.84
CA THR A 263 -15.99 9.04 3.96
C THR A 263 -16.69 7.69 4.12
N VAL A 264 -16.41 6.74 3.23
CA VAL A 264 -16.97 5.37 3.29
C VAL A 264 -16.61 4.70 4.61
N ALA A 265 -15.36 4.82 5.05
CA ALA A 265 -14.91 4.25 6.31
C ALA A 265 -15.68 4.83 7.50
N ALA A 266 -15.79 6.17 7.58
CA ALA A 266 -16.55 6.85 8.62
C ALA A 266 -18.04 6.50 8.60
N GLY A 267 -18.68 6.68 7.44
CA GLY A 267 -20.12 6.49 7.26
C GLY A 267 -20.57 5.08 7.58
N LEU A 268 -19.89 4.06 7.06
CA LEU A 268 -20.21 2.67 7.37
C LEU A 268 -19.90 2.31 8.84
N GLY A 269 -18.86 2.92 9.43
CA GLY A 269 -18.45 2.62 10.79
C GLY A 269 -19.34 3.24 11.88
N VAL A 270 -20.16 4.23 11.54
CA VAL A 270 -21.14 4.84 12.47
C VAL A 270 -22.56 4.30 12.29
N MET A 271 -22.80 3.42 11.32
CA MET A 271 -24.10 2.77 11.11
C MET A 271 -24.49 1.94 12.33
N ASP A 272 -25.79 1.89 12.62
CA ASP A 272 -26.31 1.13 13.77
C ASP A 272 -26.17 -0.37 13.50
N VAL A 273 -25.31 -1.04 14.28
CA VAL A 273 -25.04 -2.48 14.18
C VAL A 273 -26.32 -3.29 14.36
N SER A 274 -27.28 -2.84 15.16
CA SER A 274 -28.50 -3.62 15.43
C SER A 274 -29.51 -3.61 14.28
N LEU A 275 -29.46 -2.61 13.39
CA LEU A 275 -30.45 -2.41 12.34
C LEU A 275 -29.88 -2.52 10.94
N GLU A 276 -28.60 -2.18 10.76
CA GLU A 276 -28.00 -1.92 9.45
C GLU A 276 -26.69 -2.71 9.21
N GLU A 277 -26.33 -3.66 10.08
CA GLU A 277 -25.08 -4.43 9.98
C GLU A 277 -24.88 -5.05 8.60
N LEU A 278 -25.88 -5.76 8.06
CA LEU A 278 -25.76 -6.41 6.75
C LEU A 278 -25.65 -5.41 5.59
N VAL A 279 -26.26 -4.22 5.72
CA VAL A 279 -26.12 -3.11 4.76
C VAL A 279 -24.71 -2.54 4.84
N ALA A 280 -24.18 -2.36 6.05
CA ALA A 280 -22.81 -1.92 6.25
C ALA A 280 -21.81 -2.94 5.68
N VAL A 281 -22.01 -4.24 5.91
CA VAL A 281 -21.20 -5.33 5.34
C VAL A 281 -21.24 -5.32 3.81
N ALA A 282 -22.41 -5.10 3.20
CA ALA A 282 -22.52 -4.92 1.75
C ALA A 282 -21.73 -3.68 1.27
N GLY A 283 -21.81 -2.57 2.01
CA GLY A 283 -21.03 -1.36 1.74
C GLY A 283 -19.52 -1.59 1.80
N VAL A 284 -19.04 -2.29 2.82
CA VAL A 284 -17.61 -2.64 2.95
C VAL A 284 -17.19 -3.56 1.80
N ASN A 285 -18.04 -4.54 1.41
CA ASN A 285 -17.72 -5.42 0.29
C ASN A 285 -17.57 -4.64 -1.02
N VAL A 286 -18.51 -3.72 -1.33
CA VAL A 286 -18.41 -2.85 -2.51
C VAL A 286 -17.16 -1.98 -2.46
N ALA A 287 -16.86 -1.38 -1.31
CA ALA A 287 -15.72 -0.48 -1.13
C ALA A 287 -14.36 -1.20 -1.21
N ALA A 288 -14.31 -2.48 -0.81
CA ALA A 288 -13.10 -3.28 -0.83
C ALA A 288 -12.66 -3.66 -2.26
N VAL A 289 -13.60 -3.87 -3.19
CA VAL A 289 -13.33 -4.29 -4.57
C VAL A 289 -12.34 -3.36 -5.31
N PRO A 290 -12.55 -2.04 -5.41
CA PRO A 290 -11.64 -1.16 -6.14
C PRO A 290 -10.25 -1.08 -5.47
N VAL A 291 -10.20 -1.11 -4.14
CA VAL A 291 -8.93 -1.09 -3.40
C VAL A 291 -8.15 -2.39 -3.62
N ALA A 292 -8.83 -3.54 -3.52
CA ALA A 292 -8.23 -4.84 -3.78
C ALA A 292 -7.71 -4.96 -5.21
N LEU A 293 -8.47 -4.45 -6.19
CA LEU A 293 -8.05 -4.42 -7.59
C LEU A 293 -6.83 -3.53 -7.80
N ALA A 294 -6.82 -2.32 -7.24
CA ALA A 294 -5.67 -1.41 -7.30
C ALA A 294 -4.43 -2.07 -6.67
N CYS A 295 -4.56 -2.66 -5.49
CA CYS A 295 -3.48 -3.40 -4.84
C CYS A 295 -2.98 -4.56 -5.71
N ALA A 296 -3.87 -5.35 -6.32
CA ALA A 296 -3.48 -6.46 -7.20
C ALA A 296 -2.72 -5.97 -8.45
N LEU A 297 -3.17 -4.89 -9.07
CA LEU A 297 -2.54 -4.31 -10.26
C LEU A 297 -1.15 -3.74 -9.95
N PHE A 298 -0.98 -3.11 -8.78
CA PHE A 298 0.27 -2.44 -8.40
C PHE A 298 1.17 -3.28 -7.47
N ALA A 299 0.75 -4.47 -7.04
CA ALA A 299 1.47 -5.31 -6.07
C ALA A 299 2.93 -5.58 -6.48
N ARG A 300 3.16 -5.91 -7.75
CA ARG A 300 4.52 -6.16 -8.24
C ARG A 300 5.39 -4.92 -8.14
N THR A 301 4.87 -3.78 -8.63
CA THR A 301 5.59 -2.50 -8.60
C THR A 301 5.83 -2.00 -7.17
N TYR A 302 4.88 -2.25 -6.27
CA TYR A 302 4.99 -1.95 -4.84
C TYR A 302 6.16 -2.70 -4.20
N VAL A 303 6.23 -4.02 -4.41
CA VAL A 303 7.31 -4.87 -3.87
C VAL A 303 8.65 -4.44 -4.45
N GLU A 304 8.74 -4.26 -5.78
CA GLU A 304 9.95 -3.77 -6.44
C GLU A 304 10.39 -2.41 -5.86
N GLY A 305 9.47 -1.46 -5.68
CA GLY A 305 9.75 -0.14 -5.13
C GLY A 305 10.24 -0.16 -3.67
N LEU A 306 9.59 -0.94 -2.80
CA LEU A 306 10.05 -1.11 -1.43
C LEU A 306 11.43 -1.76 -1.37
N THR A 307 11.66 -2.82 -2.15
CA THR A 307 12.95 -3.51 -2.17
C THR A 307 14.07 -2.61 -2.66
N ALA A 308 13.83 -1.80 -3.70
CA ALA A 308 14.81 -0.84 -4.19
C ALA A 308 15.19 0.16 -3.09
N ALA A 309 14.20 0.75 -2.40
CA ALA A 309 14.50 1.70 -1.33
C ALA A 309 15.18 1.06 -0.10
N MET A 310 14.85 -0.20 0.25
CA MET A 310 15.37 -0.89 1.45
C MET A 310 16.72 -1.57 1.25
N VAL A 311 16.92 -2.28 0.14
CA VAL A 311 18.19 -2.97 -0.18
C VAL A 311 19.28 -1.95 -0.45
N GLU A 312 18.93 -0.85 -1.10
CA GLU A 312 19.87 0.24 -1.32
C GLU A 312 20.03 1.08 -0.05
N GLY A 313 18.99 1.20 0.78
CA GLY A 313 19.00 1.97 2.04
C GLY A 313 19.84 1.42 3.20
N ALA A 314 20.21 0.13 3.15
CA ALA A 314 20.98 -0.61 4.16
C ALA A 314 22.49 -0.57 3.88
#